data_AF-A0A3D1XSB1-F1
#
_entry.id   AF-A0A3D1XSB1-F1
#
_cell.length_a   1.000
_cell.length_b   1.000
_cell.length_c   1.000
_cell.angle_alpha   90.00
_cell.angle_beta   90.00
_cell.angle_gamma   90.00
#
_symmetry.space_group_name_H-M   'P 1'
#
loop_
_entity.id
_entity.type
_entity.pdbx_description
1 polymer ?
#
loop_
_entity_poly.entity_id
_entity_poly.type
_entity_poly.pdbx_seq_one_letter_code
_entity_poly.pdbx_strand_id
1 'polypeptide(L)'
;GARSASGIKEKNVNIKIAKHVKTILVNRFKYRVVMTRKDDTFIPLKDRSKISNKRNADLFVSIHANAAKRKSAHGIETYFLGTSHNERALETAARENGELVKSDKDNQVQQILASLITTTKINDSSRLAGRVQQN
;
A
#
# COMPACT_ATOMS: atom_id res chain seq x y z
N GLY A 1 5.75 13.54 -4.04
CA GLY A 1 4.31 13.41 -4.29
C GLY A 1 3.86 14.51 -5.22
N ALA A 2 2.70 14.32 -5.84
CA ALA A 2 2.09 15.24 -6.80
C ALA A 2 1.75 16.61 -6.19
N ARG A 3 1.53 17.59 -7.07
CA ARG A 3 1.00 18.93 -6.73
C ARG A 3 -0.18 19.24 -7.63
N SER A 4 -1.26 19.77 -7.05
CA SER A 4 -2.41 20.27 -7.81
C SER A 4 -2.06 21.59 -8.52
N ALA A 5 -2.90 21.97 -9.49
CA ALA A 5 -2.82 23.29 -10.14
C ALA A 5 -2.94 24.46 -9.15
N SER A 6 -3.68 24.28 -8.05
CA SER A 6 -3.84 25.25 -6.95
C SER A 6 -2.73 25.18 -5.89
N GLY A 7 -1.68 24.37 -6.08
CA GLY A 7 -0.53 24.27 -5.19
C GLY A 7 -0.69 23.30 -4.02
N ILE A 8 -1.79 22.54 -3.92
CA ILE A 8 -1.99 21.52 -2.89
C ILE A 8 -1.01 20.38 -3.12
N LYS A 9 -0.26 20.02 -2.08
CA LYS A 9 0.71 18.92 -2.11
C LYS A 9 0.02 17.61 -1.73
N GLU A 10 0.22 16.56 -2.52
CA GLU A 10 -0.29 15.20 -2.27
C GLU A 10 -0.04 14.76 -0.83
N LYS A 11 1.19 14.96 -0.31
CA LYS A 11 1.57 14.54 1.04
C LYS A 11 0.67 15.10 2.16
N ASN A 12 0.11 16.30 1.95
CA ASN A 12 -0.79 16.96 2.89
C ASN A 12 -2.20 16.37 2.82
N VAL A 13 -2.63 15.94 1.63
CA VAL A 13 -3.90 15.23 1.44
C VAL A 13 -3.80 13.84 2.04
N ASN A 14 -2.75 13.08 1.70
CA ASN A 14 -2.57 11.70 2.17
C ASN A 14 -2.54 11.62 3.70
N ILE A 15 -1.86 12.55 4.40
CA ILE A 15 -1.80 12.50 5.87
C ILE A 15 -3.14 12.84 6.52
N LYS A 16 -3.94 13.75 5.93
CA LYS A 16 -5.28 14.08 6.42
C LYS A 16 -6.21 12.88 6.28
N ILE A 17 -6.22 12.26 5.11
CA ILE A 17 -7.01 11.04 4.84
C ILE A 17 -6.57 9.91 5.80
N ALA A 18 -5.26 9.65 5.91
CA ALA A 18 -4.76 8.59 6.77
C ALA A 18 -5.11 8.79 8.26
N LYS A 19 -5.08 10.04 8.76
CA LYS A 19 -5.53 10.37 10.13
C LYS A 19 -7.04 10.12 10.30
N HIS A 20 -7.84 10.47 9.30
CA HIS A 20 -9.28 10.24 9.33
C HIS A 20 -9.61 8.73 9.32
N VAL A 21 -9.00 7.97 8.41
CA VAL A 21 -9.10 6.50 8.36
C VAL A 21 -8.70 5.88 9.70
N LYS A 22 -7.54 6.27 10.25
CA LYS A 22 -7.11 5.81 11.58
C LYS A 22 -8.19 6.07 12.64
N THR A 23 -8.75 7.28 12.66
CA THR A 23 -9.76 7.68 13.66
C THR A 23 -10.98 6.77 13.58
N ILE A 24 -11.48 6.49 12.37
CA ILE A 24 -12.61 5.58 12.16
C ILE A 24 -12.26 4.16 12.61
N LEU A 25 -11.13 3.61 12.15
CA LEU A 25 -10.71 2.23 12.46
C LEU A 25 -10.50 2.01 13.96
N VAL A 26 -9.89 2.97 14.66
CA VAL A 26 -9.67 2.89 16.12
C VAL A 26 -10.97 3.08 16.89
N ASN A 27 -11.78 4.09 16.55
CA ASN A 27 -12.93 4.46 17.38
C ASN A 27 -14.13 3.55 17.14
N ARG A 28 -14.43 3.23 15.88
CA ARG A 28 -15.60 2.43 15.48
C ARG A 28 -15.32 0.93 15.51
N PHE A 29 -14.18 0.51 14.99
CA PHE A 29 -13.87 -0.91 14.79
C PHE A 29 -12.86 -1.47 15.81
N LYS A 30 -12.32 -0.62 16.69
CA LYS A 30 -11.36 -0.98 17.75
C LYS A 30 -10.09 -1.65 17.23
N TYR A 31 -9.70 -1.37 15.99
CA TYR A 31 -8.45 -1.89 15.42
C TYR A 31 -7.22 -1.17 15.96
N ARG A 32 -6.13 -1.92 16.09
CA ARG A 32 -4.80 -1.37 16.40
C ARG A 32 -4.18 -0.79 15.13
N VAL A 33 -4.19 0.53 15.00
CA VAL A 33 -3.63 1.22 13.81
C VAL A 33 -2.28 1.84 14.11
N VAL A 34 -1.26 1.40 13.38
CA VAL A 34 0.08 1.99 13.37
C VAL A 34 0.27 2.81 12.10
N MET A 35 0.62 4.09 12.27
CA MET A 35 0.94 4.97 11.15
C MET A 35 2.45 4.88 10.85
N THR A 36 2.83 4.85 9.57
CA THR A 36 4.24 4.93 9.18
C THR A 36 4.82 6.30 9.53
N ARG A 37 4.08 7.40 9.30
CA ARG A 37 4.40 8.77 9.71
C ARG A 37 3.21 9.47 10.37
N LYS A 38 3.46 10.47 11.22
CA LYS A 38 2.43 11.27 11.91
C LYS A 38 2.40 12.74 11.49
N ASP A 39 3.44 13.19 10.79
CA ASP A 39 3.71 14.55 10.35
C ASP A 39 4.34 14.53 8.93
N ASP A 40 5.00 15.62 8.54
CA ASP A 40 5.64 15.80 7.23
C ASP A 40 7.01 15.10 7.10
N THR A 41 7.32 14.15 7.99
CA THR A 41 8.55 13.35 7.90
C THR A 41 8.53 12.47 6.66
N PHE A 42 9.62 12.51 5.89
CA PHE A 42 9.84 11.62 4.75
C PHE A 42 10.29 10.23 5.23
N ILE A 43 9.66 9.18 4.69
CA ILE A 43 10.02 7.79 4.97
C ILE A 43 10.28 7.07 3.64
N PRO A 44 11.49 6.51 3.44
CA PRO A 44 11.81 5.70 2.26
C PRO A 44 10.87 4.51 2.11
N LEU A 45 10.57 4.13 0.88
CA LEU A 45 9.62 3.06 0.55
C LEU A 45 9.96 1.74 1.25
N LYS A 46 11.23 1.32 1.18
CA LYS A 46 11.72 0.10 1.84
C LYS A 46 11.54 0.13 3.36
N ASP A 47 11.51 1.31 3.97
CA ASP A 47 11.35 1.43 5.43
C ASP A 47 9.88 1.41 5.85
N ARG A 48 8.94 1.78 4.96
CA ARG A 48 7.50 1.69 5.24
C ARG A 48 7.06 0.25 5.43
N SER A 49 7.46 -0.66 4.53
CA SER A 49 7.15 -2.09 4.65
C SER A 49 7.87 -2.72 5.84
N LYS A 50 9.11 -2.31 6.15
CA LYS A 50 9.80 -2.73 7.38
C LYS A 50 9.05 -2.36 8.65
N ILE A 51 8.43 -1.19 8.73
CA ILE A 51 7.59 -0.81 9.88
C ILE A 51 6.44 -1.80 10.05
N SER A 52 5.75 -2.13 8.95
CA SER A 52 4.66 -3.12 8.95
C SER A 52 5.13 -4.49 9.45
N ASN A 53 6.22 -4.99 8.87
CA ASN A 53 6.79 -6.29 9.21
C ASN A 53 7.28 -6.34 10.67
N LYS A 54 7.98 -5.31 11.15
CA LYS A 54 8.45 -5.22 12.55
C LYS A 54 7.31 -5.15 13.57
N ARG A 55 6.12 -4.73 13.15
CA ARG A 55 4.94 -4.62 14.03
C ARG A 55 4.01 -5.83 13.91
N ASN A 56 4.39 -6.83 13.13
CA ASN A 56 3.56 -8.00 12.78
C ASN A 56 2.15 -7.55 12.38
N ALA A 57 2.06 -6.56 11.49
CA ALA A 57 0.77 -6.05 11.05
C ALA A 57 0.09 -7.06 10.11
N ASP A 58 -1.21 -7.26 10.32
CA ASP A 58 -2.03 -8.14 9.48
C ASP A 58 -2.27 -7.54 8.09
N LEU A 59 -2.33 -6.20 8.02
CA LEU A 59 -2.61 -5.44 6.81
C LEU A 59 -1.70 -4.20 6.70
N PHE A 60 -1.20 -3.95 5.49
CA PHE A 60 -0.54 -2.71 5.11
C PHE A 60 -1.38 -1.98 4.06
N VAL A 61 -1.74 -0.72 4.34
CA VAL A 61 -2.48 0.15 3.41
C VAL A 61 -1.67 1.40 3.15
N SER A 62 -1.27 1.61 1.89
CA SER A 62 -0.67 2.87 1.45
C SER A 62 -1.74 3.78 0.84
N ILE A 63 -1.75 5.05 1.24
CA ILE A 63 -2.74 6.05 0.80
C ILE A 63 -2.04 7.09 -0.07
N HIS A 64 -2.54 7.24 -1.30
CA HIS A 64 -2.00 8.13 -2.32
C HIS A 64 -3.09 8.99 -2.95
N ALA A 65 -2.72 10.20 -3.35
CA ALA A 65 -3.52 11.03 -4.25
C ALA A 65 -2.70 11.20 -5.53
N ASN A 66 -2.97 10.30 -6.47
CA ASN A 66 -2.25 10.19 -7.75
C ASN A 66 -2.44 11.46 -8.60
N ALA A 67 -1.60 11.59 -9.63
CA ALA A 67 -1.76 12.60 -10.67
C ALA A 67 -1.64 11.98 -12.06
N ALA A 68 -2.44 12.50 -12.98
CA ALA A 68 -2.43 12.08 -14.38
C ALA A 68 -2.18 13.28 -15.30
N LYS A 69 -1.54 13.05 -16.45
CA LYS A 69 -1.35 14.08 -17.50
C LYS A 69 -2.69 14.55 -18.07
N ARG A 70 -3.66 13.64 -18.17
CA ARG A 70 -4.99 13.92 -18.71
C ARG A 70 -5.86 14.54 -17.61
N LYS A 71 -6.26 15.80 -17.78
CA LYS A 71 -7.08 16.55 -16.80
C LYS A 71 -8.46 15.94 -16.53
N SER A 72 -9.00 15.15 -17.46
CA SER A 72 -10.28 14.45 -17.28
C SER A 72 -10.17 13.13 -16.49
N ALA A 73 -8.96 12.69 -16.12
CA ALA A 73 -8.81 11.50 -15.28
C ALA A 73 -9.19 11.83 -13.82
N HIS A 74 -10.20 11.14 -13.30
CA HIS A 74 -10.66 11.24 -11.92
C HIS A 74 -11.22 9.88 -11.45
N GLY A 75 -11.32 9.68 -10.15
CA GLY A 75 -11.84 8.46 -9.55
C GLY A 75 -10.95 7.90 -8.45
N ILE A 76 -11.31 6.72 -7.96
CA ILE A 76 -10.53 5.94 -6.98
C ILE A 76 -9.92 4.75 -7.72
N GLU A 77 -8.66 4.46 -7.42
CA GLU A 77 -7.94 3.30 -7.93
C GLU A 77 -7.35 2.55 -6.74
N THR A 78 -7.57 1.24 -6.68
CA THR A 78 -7.03 0.38 -5.63
C THR A 78 -6.01 -0.58 -6.23
N TYR A 79 -4.76 -0.46 -5.79
CA TYR A 79 -3.65 -1.28 -6.24
C TYR A 79 -3.27 -2.31 -5.18
N PHE A 80 -2.96 -3.52 -5.63
CA PHE A 80 -2.33 -4.55 -4.84
C PHE A 80 -1.13 -5.11 -5.60
N LEU A 81 -0.18 -5.69 -4.86
CA LEU A 81 0.90 -6.41 -5.50
C LEU A 81 0.35 -7.74 -6.03
N GLY A 82 0.41 -7.93 -7.34
CA GLY A 82 -0.02 -9.16 -8.00
C GLY A 82 0.97 -9.59 -9.06
N THR A 83 0.78 -10.79 -9.60
CA THR A 83 1.57 -11.35 -10.73
C THR A 83 0.99 -10.94 -12.10
N SER A 84 0.18 -9.88 -12.16
CA SER A 84 -0.66 -9.57 -13.34
C SER A 84 0.13 -8.97 -14.51
N HIS A 85 -0.32 -9.17 -15.75
CA HIS A 85 0.35 -8.74 -16.99
C HIS A 85 0.29 -7.22 -17.28
N ASN A 86 -0.22 -6.39 -16.35
CA ASN A 86 -0.31 -4.94 -16.56
C ASN A 86 0.90 -4.24 -15.93
N GLU A 87 1.93 -4.07 -16.74
CA GLU A 87 3.25 -3.55 -16.36
C GLU A 87 3.17 -2.22 -15.60
N ARG A 88 2.25 -1.31 -15.97
CA ARG A 88 2.07 -0.02 -15.27
C ARG A 88 1.50 -0.16 -13.86
N ALA A 89 0.58 -1.10 -13.66
CA ALA A 89 -0.02 -1.36 -12.35
C ALA A 89 0.99 -2.05 -11.43
N LEU A 90 1.76 -2.99 -11.97
CA LEU A 90 2.91 -3.64 -11.31
C LEU A 90 3.97 -2.62 -10.92
N GLU A 91 4.40 -1.77 -11.83
CA GLU A 91 5.43 -0.75 -11.60
C GLU A 91 4.97 0.23 -10.51
N THR A 92 3.71 0.68 -10.57
CA THR A 92 3.14 1.57 -9.55
C THR A 92 3.05 0.89 -8.19
N ALA A 93 2.58 -0.36 -8.14
CA ALA A 93 2.49 -1.13 -6.90
C ALA A 93 3.88 -1.42 -6.31
N ALA A 94 4.87 -1.82 -7.12
CA ALA A 94 6.23 -2.05 -6.68
C ALA A 94 6.91 -0.75 -6.21
N ARG A 95 6.67 0.35 -6.95
CA ARG A 95 7.18 1.68 -6.60
C ARG A 95 6.57 2.21 -5.31
N GLU A 96 5.31 1.91 -5.00
CA GLU A 96 4.65 2.48 -3.81
C GLU A 96 4.60 1.53 -2.59
N ASN A 97 4.58 0.21 -2.79
CA ASN A 97 4.38 -0.80 -1.73
C ASN A 97 5.65 -1.57 -1.31
N GLY A 98 6.77 -1.48 -2.06
CA GLY A 98 8.03 -2.14 -1.72
C GLY A 98 8.13 -3.62 -2.12
N GLU A 99 9.27 -4.27 -1.79
CA GLU A 99 9.60 -5.66 -2.15
C GLU A 99 8.93 -6.70 -1.22
N LEU A 100 8.61 -7.89 -1.78
CA LEU A 100 8.15 -9.07 -1.06
C LEU A 100 9.29 -9.80 -0.32
N VAL A 101 8.89 -10.76 0.53
CA VAL A 101 9.77 -11.61 1.36
C VAL A 101 10.92 -12.20 0.52
N LYS A 102 12.16 -12.08 1.04
CA LYS A 102 13.34 -12.71 0.43
C LYS A 102 13.45 -14.15 0.90
N SER A 103 13.63 -15.07 -0.05
CA SER A 103 13.99 -16.47 0.20
C SER A 103 15.49 -16.62 0.37
N ASP A 104 15.94 -17.54 1.23
CA ASP A 104 17.31 -18.06 1.18
C ASP A 104 17.48 -18.89 -0.09
N LYS A 105 18.57 -18.65 -0.82
CA LYS A 105 18.75 -19.15 -2.20
C LYS A 105 18.96 -20.67 -2.28
N ASP A 106 19.35 -21.33 -1.19
CA ASP A 106 19.87 -22.71 -1.24
C ASP A 106 18.90 -23.80 -0.74
N ASN A 107 17.69 -23.46 -0.28
CA ASN A 107 16.73 -24.46 0.22
C ASN A 107 15.41 -24.44 -0.56
N GLN A 108 15.21 -25.44 -1.41
CA GLN A 108 14.02 -25.60 -2.26
C GLN A 108 12.71 -25.64 -1.46
N VAL A 109 12.69 -26.22 -0.26
CA VAL A 109 11.51 -26.25 0.61
C VAL A 109 11.16 -24.85 1.09
N GLN A 110 12.17 -24.05 1.45
CA GLN A 110 11.97 -22.66 1.85
C GLN A 110 11.47 -21.80 0.68
N GLN A 111 11.94 -22.05 -0.54
CA GLN A 111 11.44 -21.37 -1.74
C GLN A 111 9.96 -21.70 -2.01
N ILE A 112 9.57 -22.97 -1.90
CA ILE A 112 8.17 -23.40 -2.07
C ILE A 112 7.29 -22.74 -1.00
N LEU A 113 7.71 -22.78 0.26
CA LEU A 113 6.97 -22.16 1.36
C LEU A 113 6.83 -20.65 1.18
N ALA A 114 7.91 -19.96 0.80
CA ALA A 114 7.88 -18.53 0.51
C ALA A 114 6.94 -18.19 -0.66
N SER A 115 6.90 -19.04 -1.68
CA SER A 115 6.02 -18.89 -2.85
C SER A 115 4.54 -19.08 -2.49
N LEU A 116 4.22 -20.07 -1.65
CA LEU A 116 2.87 -20.29 -1.14
C LEU A 116 2.39 -19.12 -0.28
N ILE A 117 3.22 -18.66 0.66
CA ILE A 117 2.92 -17.48 1.50
C ILE A 117 2.68 -16.26 0.63
N THR A 118 3.55 -16.02 -0.36
CA THR A 118 3.43 -14.90 -1.30
C THR A 118 2.12 -14.99 -2.08
N THR A 119 1.77 -16.16 -2.60
CA THR A 119 0.54 -16.38 -3.36
C THR A 119 -0.70 -16.10 -2.50
N THR A 120 -0.72 -16.57 -1.26
CA THR A 120 -1.81 -16.26 -0.31
C THR A 120 -1.92 -14.76 -0.05
N LYS A 121 -0.79 -14.07 0.21
CA LYS A 121 -0.79 -12.61 0.42
C LYS A 121 -1.31 -11.83 -0.79
N ILE A 122 -0.96 -12.26 -2.01
CA ILE A 122 -1.48 -11.67 -3.25
C ILE A 122 -2.99 -11.88 -3.37
N ASN A 123 -3.47 -13.10 -3.11
CA ASN A 123 -4.90 -13.43 -3.18
C ASN A 123 -5.73 -12.63 -2.17
N ASP A 124 -5.27 -12.52 -0.92
CA ASP A 124 -5.94 -11.73 0.12
C ASP A 124 -5.95 -10.24 -0.23
N SER A 125 -4.83 -9.73 -0.75
CA SER A 125 -4.73 -8.33 -1.19
C SER A 125 -5.67 -8.04 -2.36
N SER A 126 -5.80 -8.97 -3.32
CA SER A 126 -6.73 -8.87 -4.45
C SER A 126 -8.18 -8.80 -3.98
N ARG A 127 -8.58 -9.71 -3.06
CA ARG A 127 -9.93 -9.73 -2.49
C ARG A 127 -10.26 -8.42 -1.77
N LEU A 128 -9.33 -7.92 -0.95
CA LEU A 128 -9.51 -6.65 -0.25
C LEU A 128 -9.60 -5.49 -1.23
N ALA A 129 -8.71 -5.43 -2.22
CA ALA A 129 -8.71 -4.37 -3.22
C ALA A 129 -10.03 -4.30 -4.00
N GLY A 130 -10.57 -5.46 -4.40
CA GLY A 130 -11.88 -5.55 -5.05
C GLY A 130 -13.01 -5.00 -4.19
N ARG A 131 -13.03 -5.30 -2.88
CA ARG A 131 -14.05 -4.77 -1.96
C ARG A 131 -13.93 -3.27 -1.77
N VAL A 132 -12.71 -2.73 -1.67
CA VAL A 132 -12.48 -1.28 -1.53
C VAL A 132 -12.87 -0.54 -2.79
N GLN A 133 -12.61 -1.11 -3.97
CA GLN A 133 -12.91 -0.48 -5.26
C GLN A 133 -14.41 -0.43 -5.60
N GLN A 134 -15.21 -1.37 -5.06
CA GLN A 134 -16.64 -1.49 -5.32
C GLN A 134 -17.52 -0.61 -4.42
N ASN A 135 -16.98 -0.09 -3.30
CA ASN A 135 -17.67 0.83 -2.39
C ASN A 135 -17.32 2.28 -2.73
#